data_AF-A0A7X6TXR0-F1
#
_entry.id   AF-A0A7X6TXR0-F1
#
_cell.length_a   1.000
_cell.length_b   1.000
_cell.length_c   1.000
_cell.angle_alpha   90.00
_cell.angle_beta   90.00
_cell.angle_gamma   90.00
#
_symmetry.space_group_name_H-M   'P 1'
#
loop_
_entity.id
_entity.type
_entity.pdbx_description
1 polymer ?
#
loop_
_entity_poly.entity_id
_entity_poly.type
_entity_poly.pdbx_seq_one_letter_code
_entity_poly.pdbx_strand_id
1 'polypeptide(L)'
;FQINKRVQAVYSDKEKQLVSFTVDGKDVLDEGTYTVRLKNYHVANSEANLGLTNVELIAGGNPKVVSTSTRPVLEEWLRVNPNVSSKIEGRIVYKSE
;
A
#
# COMPACT_ATOMS: atom_id res chain seq x y z
N PHE A 1 3.50 8.28 0.28
CA PHE A 1 3.16 6.97 0.87
C PHE A 1 4.31 6.00 0.67
N GLN A 2 4.40 4.95 1.49
CA GLN A 2 5.33 3.83 1.27
C GLN A 2 4.48 2.57 1.03
N ILE A 3 4.87 1.76 0.04
CA ILE A 3 4.18 0.51 -0.31
C ILE A 3 5.11 -0.68 -0.09
N ASN A 4 4.54 -1.87 0.13
CA ASN A 4 5.33 -3.08 0.35
C ASN A 4 5.82 -3.67 -0.99
N LYS A 5 6.72 -4.66 -0.92
CA LYS A 5 7.31 -5.35 -2.09
C LYS A 5 6.31 -6.12 -2.97
N ARG A 6 5.08 -6.32 -2.50
CA ARG A 6 4.04 -7.03 -3.26
C ARG A 6 3.39 -6.12 -4.28
N VAL A 7 3.45 -4.80 -4.06
CA VAL A 7 2.80 -3.81 -4.90
C VAL A 7 3.82 -3.22 -5.87
N GLN A 8 3.47 -3.19 -7.15
CA GLN A 8 4.26 -2.54 -8.19
C GLN A 8 3.36 -1.65 -9.03
N ALA A 9 3.77 -0.40 -9.24
CA ALA A 9 3.02 0.59 -9.99
C ALA A 9 3.92 1.40 -10.91
N VAL A 10 3.43 1.71 -12.11
CA VAL A 10 4.06 2.64 -13.05
C VAL A 10 3.08 3.76 -13.32
N TYR A 11 3.51 5.00 -13.09
CA TYR A 11 2.74 6.21 -13.38
C TYR A 11 3.42 7.01 -14.49
N SER A 12 2.64 7.54 -15.43
CA SER A 12 3.13 8.46 -16.45
C SER A 12 2.83 9.90 -16.01
N ASP A 13 3.87 10.70 -15.79
CA ASP A 13 3.71 12.12 -15.46
C ASP A 13 3.19 12.92 -16.66
N LYS A 14 3.55 12.51 -17.87
CA LYS A 14 3.11 13.10 -19.12
C LYS A 14 1.61 12.92 -19.35
N GLU A 15 1.17 11.67 -19.25
CA GLU A 15 -0.24 11.29 -19.47
C GLU A 15 -1.11 11.48 -18.21
N LYS A 16 -0.48 11.80 -17.07
CA LYS A 16 -1.11 11.96 -15.76
C LYS A 16 -1.98 10.77 -15.34
N GLN A 17 -1.54 9.56 -15.68
CA GLN A 17 -2.29 8.34 -15.42
C GLN A 17 -1.42 7.17 -15.00
N LEU A 18 -2.06 6.20 -14.33
CA LEU A 18 -1.48 4.93 -13.96
C LEU A 18 -1.35 4.05 -15.21
N VAL A 19 -0.14 3.62 -15.54
CA VAL A 19 0.18 2.81 -16.72
C VAL A 19 0.08 1.32 -16.42
N SER A 20 0.50 0.90 -15.23
CA SER A 20 0.38 -0.50 -14.79
C SER A 20 0.29 -0.57 -13.28
N PHE A 21 -0.49 -1.52 -12.77
CA PHE A 21 -0.64 -1.72 -11.34
C PHE A 21 -0.84 -3.19 -11.02
N THR A 22 0.10 -3.76 -10.25
CA THR A 22 0.06 -5.18 -9.89
C THR A 22 0.22 -5.40 -8.40
N VAL A 23 -0.38 -6.50 -7.93
CA VAL A 23 -0.18 -7.07 -6.59
C VAL A 23 0.22 -8.53 -6.75
N ASP A 24 1.37 -8.91 -6.19
CA ASP A 24 2.00 -10.24 -6.37
C ASP A 24 2.17 -10.61 -7.85
N GLY A 25 2.52 -9.63 -8.69
CA GLY A 25 2.73 -9.82 -10.13
C GLY A 25 1.44 -10.07 -10.93
N LYS A 26 0.27 -9.90 -10.32
CA LYS A 26 -1.04 -9.98 -11.00
C LYS A 26 -1.65 -8.59 -11.12
N ASP A 27 -2.25 -8.30 -12.26
CA ASP A 27 -2.95 -7.04 -12.47
C ASP A 27 -4.05 -6.84 -11.43
N VAL A 28 -4.14 -5.60 -10.96
CA VAL A 28 -5.26 -5.16 -10.14
C VAL A 28 -6.50 -5.07 -11.01
N LEU A 29 -7.58 -5.71 -10.58
CA LEU A 29 -8.87 -5.71 -11.25
C LEU A 29 -9.73 -4.59 -10.66
N ASP A 30 -10.44 -3.86 -11.51
CA ASP A 30 -11.30 -2.74 -11.08
C ASP A 30 -12.35 -3.17 -10.05
N GLU A 31 -12.98 -4.33 -10.29
CA GLU A 31 -13.98 -4.93 -9.39
C GLU A 31 -13.34 -5.91 -8.37
N GLY A 32 -12.02 -5.86 -8.21
CA GLY A 32 -11.28 -6.74 -7.31
C GLY A 32 -11.41 -6.29 -5.85
N THR A 33 -11.57 -7.24 -4.94
CA THR A 33 -11.54 -6.97 -3.50
C THR A 33 -10.13 -7.22 -2.94
N TYR A 34 -9.53 -6.19 -2.34
CA TYR A 34 -8.17 -6.24 -1.80
C TYR A 34 -8.13 -5.86 -0.33
N THR A 35 -7.31 -6.57 0.45
CA THR A 35 -7.05 -6.21 1.84
C THR A 35 -5.74 -5.45 1.96
N VAL A 36 -5.81 -4.22 2.49
CA VAL A 36 -4.66 -3.37 2.76
C VAL A 36 -4.43 -3.20 4.26
N ARG A 37 -3.17 -3.04 4.66
CA ARG A 37 -2.80 -2.66 6.03
C ARG A 37 -2.38 -1.19 6.03
N LEU A 38 -3.05 -0.39 6.85
CA LEU A 38 -2.83 1.06 6.94
C LEU A 38 -2.49 1.45 8.39
N LYS A 39 -1.68 2.52 8.53
CA LYS A 39 -1.52 3.18 9.84
C LYS A 39 -2.80 3.95 10.16
N ASN A 40 -3.16 4.04 11.45
CA ASN A 40 -4.37 4.74 11.90
C ASN A 40 -4.46 6.18 11.37
N TYR A 41 -3.32 6.88 11.25
CA TYR A 41 -3.28 8.21 10.63
C TYR A 41 -3.88 8.26 9.22
N HIS A 42 -3.61 7.26 8.38
CA HIS A 42 -4.14 7.21 7.02
C HIS A 42 -5.62 6.81 6.98
N VAL A 43 -6.09 6.02 7.95
CA VAL A 43 -7.51 5.71 8.11
C VAL A 43 -8.27 6.97 8.56
N ALA A 44 -7.78 7.66 9.60
CA ALA A 44 -8.41 8.88 10.11
C ALA A 44 -8.47 10.03 9.09
N ASN A 45 -7.57 10.02 8.11
CA ASN A 45 -7.48 11.04 7.06
C ASN A 45 -7.66 10.41 5.66
N SER A 46 -8.50 9.37 5.55
CA SER A 46 -8.66 8.54 4.35
C SER A 46 -9.09 9.35 3.14
N GLU A 47 -10.05 10.26 3.29
CA GLU A 47 -10.57 11.06 2.17
C GLU A 47 -9.47 11.93 1.54
N ALA A 48 -8.73 12.69 2.36
CA ALA A 48 -7.66 13.56 1.87
C ALA A 48 -6.45 12.79 1.31
N ASN A 49 -6.18 11.59 1.82
CA ASN A 49 -4.98 10.81 1.51
C ASN A 49 -5.16 9.78 0.40
N LEU A 50 -6.37 9.20 0.31
CA LEU A 50 -6.71 8.06 -0.52
C LEU A 50 -7.88 8.36 -1.47
N GLY A 51 -8.57 9.49 -1.29
CA GLY A 51 -9.79 9.81 -2.06
C GLY A 51 -10.98 8.91 -1.72
N LEU A 52 -10.96 8.25 -0.56
CA LEU A 52 -12.01 7.33 -0.12
C LEU A 52 -12.56 7.80 1.23
N THR A 53 -13.88 7.85 1.35
CA THR A 53 -14.53 8.06 2.64
C THR A 53 -14.27 6.89 3.58
N ASN A 54 -14.38 7.11 4.89
CA ASN A 54 -14.28 6.01 5.86
C ASN A 54 -15.34 4.93 5.64
N VAL A 55 -16.52 5.30 5.15
CA VAL A 55 -17.61 4.37 4.84
C VAL A 55 -17.20 3.44 3.69
N GLU A 56 -16.66 4.00 2.59
CA GLU A 56 -16.19 3.21 1.44
C GLU A 56 -15.00 2.32 1.81
N LEU A 57 -14.07 2.84 2.61
CA LEU A 57 -12.85 2.12 3.02
C LEU A 57 -13.17 0.85 3.83
N ILE A 58 -14.27 0.85 4.60
CA ILE A 58 -14.69 -0.31 5.40
C ILE A 58 -15.82 -1.11 4.74
N ALA A 59 -16.40 -0.63 3.63
CA ALA A 59 -17.52 -1.30 2.96
C ALA A 59 -17.16 -2.73 2.48
N GLY A 60 -15.90 -2.96 2.11
CA GLY A 60 -15.41 -4.23 1.59
C GLY A 60 -15.17 -5.33 2.64
N GLY A 61 -15.45 -5.11 3.93
CA GLY A 61 -15.31 -6.16 4.94
C GLY A 61 -15.32 -5.68 6.38
N ASN A 62 -14.75 -6.50 7.27
CA ASN A 62 -14.68 -6.17 8.70
C ASN A 62 -13.26 -5.68 9.07
N PRO A 63 -13.04 -4.36 9.21
CA PRO A 63 -11.73 -3.83 9.53
C PRO A 63 -11.26 -4.31 10.90
N LYS A 64 -9.97 -4.67 11.00
CA LYS A 64 -9.36 -5.17 12.24
C LYS A 64 -8.15 -4.33 12.62
N VAL A 65 -8.11 -3.91 13.88
CA VAL A 65 -6.89 -3.36 14.48
C VAL A 65 -5.94 -4.52 14.79
N VAL A 66 -4.83 -4.59 14.05
CA VAL A 66 -3.80 -5.63 14.23
C VAL A 66 -2.80 -5.25 15.32
N SER A 67 -2.52 -3.96 15.49
CA SER A 67 -1.66 -3.42 16.54
C SER A 67 -2.01 -1.95 16.77
N THR A 68 -1.84 -1.47 18.00
CA THR A 68 -1.98 -0.05 18.37
C THR A 68 -0.70 0.75 18.17
N SER A 69 0.43 0.08 17.87
CA SER A 69 1.71 0.72 17.59
C SER A 69 2.45 0.01 16.46
N THR A 70 3.11 0.80 15.60
CA THR A 70 3.97 0.26 14.54
C THR A 70 5.27 -0.32 15.10
N ARG A 71 5.73 0.17 16.26
CA ARG A 71 6.99 -0.26 16.90
C ARG A 71 7.06 -1.78 17.17
N PRO A 72 6.14 -2.40 17.92
CA PRO A 72 6.21 -3.84 18.20
C PRO A 72 6.12 -4.69 16.92
N VAL A 73 5.36 -4.25 15.91
CA VAL A 73 5.27 -4.93 14.62
C VAL A 73 6.62 -4.95 13.91
N LEU A 74 7.36 -3.83 13.95
CA LEU A 74 8.70 -3.75 13.37
C LEU A 74 9.72 -4.53 14.20
N GLU A 75 9.67 -4.44 15.53
CA GLU A 75 10.58 -5.17 16.43
C GLU A 75 10.44 -6.69 16.25
N GLU A 76 9.21 -7.20 16.17
CA GLU A 76 8.95 -8.62 15.90
C GLU A 76 9.47 -9.03 14.53
N TRP A 77 9.18 -8.24 13.48
CA TRP A 77 9.63 -8.55 12.13
C TRP A 77 11.15 -8.55 12.01
N LEU A 78 11.83 -7.55 12.58
CA LEU A 78 13.30 -7.47 12.55
C LEU A 78 13.96 -8.60 13.34
N ARG A 79 13.36 -9.02 14.46
CA ARG A 79 13.86 -10.14 15.28
C ARG A 79 13.93 -11.45 14.49
N VAL A 80 12.95 -11.71 13.63
CA VAL A 80 12.88 -12.95 12.84
C VAL A 80 13.48 -12.80 11.43
N ASN A 81 13.96 -11.61 11.05
CA ASN A 81 14.63 -11.34 9.77
C ASN A 81 15.99 -10.65 10.01
N PRO A 82 16.95 -11.32 10.67
CA PRO A 82 18.27 -10.74 10.93
C PRO A 82 19.01 -10.44 9.61
N ASN A 83 19.79 -9.36 9.60
CA ASN A 83 20.59 -8.92 8.45
C ASN A 83 19.79 -8.67 7.16
N VAL A 84 18.48 -8.45 7.27
CA VAL A 84 17.66 -8.12 6.11
C VAL A 84 18.13 -6.82 5.46
N SER A 85 18.34 -6.86 4.16
CA SER A 85 18.74 -5.71 3.34
C SER A 85 17.72 -5.48 2.24
N SER A 86 17.38 -4.23 1.97
CA SER A 86 16.58 -3.84 0.81
C SER A 86 17.37 -2.86 -0.06
N LYS A 87 17.19 -2.97 -1.38
CA LYS A 87 17.70 -2.02 -2.37
C LYS A 87 16.54 -1.16 -2.89
N ILE A 88 16.82 -0.24 -3.81
CA ILE A 88 15.76 0.39 -4.60
C ILE A 88 15.10 -0.70 -5.45
N GLU A 89 13.86 -1.04 -5.11
CA GLU A 89 13.11 -2.16 -5.68
C GLU A 89 12.19 -1.76 -6.84
N GLY A 90 12.11 -0.45 -7.18
CA GLY A 90 11.24 0.02 -8.26
C GLY A 90 9.74 -0.21 -8.01
N ARG A 91 9.30 -0.19 -6.74
CA ARG A 91 7.89 -0.45 -6.37
C ARG A 91 6.93 0.59 -6.96
N ILE A 92 7.33 1.86 -7.04
CA ILE A 92 6.62 2.91 -7.76
C ILE A 92 7.62 3.53 -8.72
N VAL A 93 7.30 3.53 -10.01
CA VAL A 93 8.12 4.13 -11.07
C VAL A 93 7.34 5.26 -11.71
N TYR A 94 7.95 6.44 -11.78
CA TYR A 94 7.41 7.60 -12.49
C TYR A 94 8.13 7.72 -13.84
N LYS A 95 7.36 7.72 -14.93
CA LYS A 95 7.85 7.91 -16.30
C LYS A 95 7.56 9.34 -16.74
N SER A 96 8.61 10.02 -17.20
CA SER A 96 8.57 11.42 -17.62
C SER A 96 8.61 11.63 -19.13
N GLU A 97 8.81 10.56 -19.92
CA GLU A 97 8.93 10.59 -21.39
C GLU A 97 7.64 10.17 -22.11
#